data_AF-A0A7V0ZK50-F1
#
_entry.id   AF-A0A7V0ZK50-F1
#
_cell.length_a   1.000
_cell.length_b   1.000
_cell.length_c   1.000
_cell.angle_alpha   90.00
_cell.angle_beta   90.00
_cell.angle_gamma   90.00
#
_symmetry.space_group_name_H-M   'P 1'
#
loop_
_entity.id
_entity.type
_entity.pdbx_description
1 polymer ?
#
loop_
_entity_poly.entity_id
_entity_poly.type
_entity_poly.pdbx_seq_one_letter_code
_entity_poly.pdbx_strand_id
1 'polypeptide(L)' 'MSFDFAYDGGGLHKGAEGTLYVNGRQVGQGRIEHTMGAAYSLAGDTADVGMDVWSPVTDDYDPWDNAFSGAIDKITIELK' A
#
# COMPACT_ATOMS: atom_id res chain seq x y z
N MET A 1 0.00 10.22 -8.60
CA MET A 1 -0.04 8.74 -8.61
C MET A 1 -1.46 8.32 -8.34
N SER A 2 -1.92 7.22 -8.94
CA SER A 2 -3.22 6.62 -8.63
C SER A 2 -3.09 5.10 -8.65
N PHE A 3 -3.90 4.44 -7.83
CA PHE A 3 -3.98 2.99 -7.78
C PHE A 3 -5.44 2.60 -8.05
N ASP A 4 -5.64 1.88 -9.15
CA ASP A 4 -6.94 1.30 -9.47
C ASP A 4 -7.02 -0.11 -8.90
N PHE A 5 -8.13 -0.41 -8.25
CA PHE A 5 -8.33 -1.64 -7.50
C PHE A 5 -9.63 -2.30 -7.96
N ALA A 6 -9.52 -3.13 -8.99
CA ALA A 6 -10.63 -3.86 -9.57
C ALA A 6 -10.98 -5.07 -8.70
N TYR A 7 -11.71 -4.81 -7.60
CA TYR A 7 -12.14 -5.81 -6.63
C TYR A 7 -13.04 -6.86 -7.27
N ASP A 8 -12.81 -8.14 -6.96
CA ASP A 8 -13.58 -9.25 -7.56
C ASP A 8 -15.06 -9.25 -7.17
N GLY A 9 -15.42 -8.58 -6.06
CA GLY A 9 -16.78 -8.59 -5.52
C GLY A 9 -17.17 -9.94 -4.89
N GLY A 10 -18.45 -10.10 -4.55
CA GLY A 10 -18.99 -11.39 -4.07
C GLY A 10 -18.67 -11.75 -2.61
N GLY A 11 -18.28 -10.79 -1.78
CA GLY A 11 -18.10 -10.97 -0.34
C GLY A 11 -16.88 -10.24 0.21
N LEU A 12 -16.54 -10.51 1.46
CA LEU A 12 -15.32 -10.01 2.11
C LEU A 12 -14.10 -10.86 1.70
N HIS A 13 -12.89 -10.31 1.87
CA HIS A 13 -11.60 -10.98 1.67
C HIS A 13 -11.25 -11.43 0.24
N LYS A 14 -11.95 -10.91 -0.77
CA LYS A 14 -11.70 -11.30 -2.16
C LYS A 14 -10.49 -10.57 -2.71
N GLY A 15 -9.96 -11.09 -3.80
CA GLY A 15 -8.83 -10.48 -4.47
C GLY A 15 -9.24 -9.27 -5.28
N ALA A 16 -8.27 -8.77 -6.02
CA ALA A 16 -8.47 -7.74 -7.03
C ALA A 16 -7.35 -7.82 -8.06
N GLU A 17 -7.58 -7.24 -9.22
CA GLU A 17 -6.49 -6.77 -10.07
C GLU A 17 -6.12 -5.34 -9.66
N GLY A 18 -4.87 -5.15 -9.25
CA GLY A 18 -4.32 -3.85 -8.89
C GLY A 18 -3.53 -3.26 -10.05
N THR A 19 -3.80 -2.00 -10.41
CA THR A 19 -3.05 -1.28 -11.44
C THR A 19 -2.50 0.03 -10.90
N LEU A 20 -1.18 0.21 -10.99
CA LEU A 20 -0.48 1.39 -10.50
C LEU A 20 -0.17 2.36 -11.65
N TYR A 21 -0.51 3.63 -11.44
CA TYR A 21 -0.24 4.72 -12.36
C TYR A 21 0.63 5.81 -11.72
N VAL A 22 1.66 6.24 -12.45
CA VAL A 22 2.53 7.37 -12.09
C VAL A 22 2.45 8.39 -13.23
N ASN A 23 2.14 9.64 -12.89
CA ASN A 23 1.94 10.72 -13.87
C ASN A 23 0.97 10.34 -15.01
N GLY A 24 -0.12 9.64 -14.65
CA GLY A 24 -1.14 9.17 -15.59
C GLY A 24 -0.73 7.98 -16.47
N ARG A 25 0.50 7.46 -16.33
CA ARG A 25 0.99 6.29 -17.08
C ARG A 25 0.95 5.05 -16.20
N GLN A 26 0.45 3.95 -16.74
CA GLN A 26 0.52 2.64 -16.09
C GLN A 26 1.99 2.24 -15.97
N VAL A 27 2.42 1.91 -14.75
CA VAL A 27 3.79 1.46 -14.44
C VAL A 27 3.83 0.05 -13.86
N GLY A 28 2.69 -0.51 -13.48
CA GLY A 28 2.60 -1.88 -13.00
C GLY A 28 1.15 -2.36 -12.93
N GLN A 29 0.98 -3.67 -13.03
CA GLN A 29 -0.31 -4.36 -12.87
C GLN A 29 -0.03 -5.73 -12.28
N GLY A 30 -0.88 -6.17 -11.36
CA GLY A 30 -0.70 -7.44 -10.69
C GLY A 30 -1.97 -7.96 -10.03
N ARG A 31 -1.98 -9.27 -9.83
CA ARG A 31 -3.05 -9.96 -9.14
C ARG A 31 -2.81 -9.92 -7.62
N ILE A 32 -3.81 -9.49 -6.87
CA ILE A 32 -3.87 -9.64 -5.42
C ILE A 32 -4.89 -10.74 -5.16
N GLU A 33 -4.42 -11.88 -4.63
CA GLU A 33 -5.29 -13.06 -4.50
C GLU A 33 -6.36 -12.90 -3.43
N HIS A 34 -6.01 -12.27 -2.32
CA HIS A 34 -6.87 -12.09 -1.17
C HIS A 34 -6.61 -10.74 -0.49
N THR A 35 -7.67 -10.17 0.09
CA THR A 35 -7.60 -8.95 0.89
C THR A 35 -7.73 -9.25 2.38
N MET A 36 -7.22 -8.32 3.19
CA MET A 36 -7.51 -8.31 4.62
C MET A 36 -8.99 -8.09 4.89
N GLY A 37 -9.44 -8.64 6.02
CA GLY A 37 -10.82 -9.02 6.18
C GLY A 37 -11.79 -8.10 6.89
N ALA A 38 -11.37 -7.64 8.05
CA ALA A 38 -12.31 -7.05 9.01
C ALA A 38 -11.69 -5.99 9.91
N ALA A 39 -10.37 -6.06 10.16
CA ALA A 39 -9.69 -5.11 11.01
C ALA A 39 -8.39 -4.66 10.36
N TYR A 40 -8.23 -3.35 10.28
CA TYR A 40 -6.98 -2.66 10.01
C TYR A 40 -6.59 -1.97 11.33
N SER A 41 -5.30 -1.91 11.67
CA SER A 41 -4.82 -1.10 12.80
C SER A 41 -5.34 -1.56 14.18
N LEU A 42 -5.15 -2.83 14.54
CA LEU A 42 -5.55 -3.38 15.85
C LEU A 42 -4.70 -2.85 17.03
N ALA A 43 -3.57 -2.19 16.75
CA ALA A 43 -2.60 -1.74 17.75
C ALA A 43 -2.14 -0.28 17.57
N GLY A 44 -2.86 0.53 16.78
CA GLY A 44 -2.49 1.93 16.52
C GLY A 44 -1.44 2.07 15.42
N ASP A 45 -1.68 1.46 14.27
CA ASP A 45 -0.90 1.77 13.05
C ASP A 45 -1.03 3.25 12.71
N THR A 46 0.11 3.85 12.44
CA THR A 46 0.23 5.18 11.87
C THR A 46 0.37 5.11 10.35
N ALA A 47 0.27 6.26 9.68
CA ALA A 47 0.64 6.37 8.28
C ALA A 47 2.10 6.82 8.21
N ASP A 48 3.00 5.87 7.98
CA ASP A 48 4.43 6.16 7.95
C ASP A 48 4.86 6.75 6.61
N VAL A 49 5.89 7.59 6.65
CA VAL A 49 6.35 8.37 5.50
C VAL A 49 7.84 8.25 5.40
N GLY A 50 8.31 7.69 4.27
CA GLY A 50 9.73 7.60 3.96
C GLY A 50 10.50 6.56 4.77
N MET A 51 9.84 5.78 5.62
CA MET A 51 10.39 4.68 6.40
C MET A 51 9.23 3.79 6.82
N ASP A 52 9.43 2.49 6.85
CA ASP A 52 8.52 1.57 7.52
C ASP A 52 9.02 1.35 8.95
N VAL A 53 8.20 1.75 9.92
CA VAL A 53 8.49 1.53 11.33
C VAL A 53 7.69 0.32 11.78
N TRP A 54 8.27 -0.50 12.67
CA TRP A 54 7.72 -1.76 13.20
C TRP A 54 8.15 -3.04 12.48
N SER A 55 7.51 -4.14 12.84
CA SER A 55 7.85 -5.48 12.41
C SER A 55 7.45 -5.67 10.95
N PRO A 56 8.39 -6.08 10.07
CA PRO A 56 8.08 -6.29 8.68
C PRO A 56 7.17 -7.52 8.51
N VAL A 57 6.38 -7.51 7.45
CA VAL A 57 5.51 -8.65 7.07
C VAL A 57 6.21 -9.67 6.19
N THR A 58 7.40 -9.33 5.68
CA THR A 58 8.22 -10.15 4.77
C THR A 58 9.70 -9.90 5.03
N ASP A 59 10.55 -10.85 4.66
CA ASP A 59 12.01 -10.74 4.75
C ASP A 59 12.63 -10.10 3.48
N ASP A 60 11.81 -9.58 2.56
CA ASP A 60 12.26 -9.00 1.29
C ASP A 60 13.05 -7.68 1.45
N TYR A 61 13.06 -7.09 2.65
CA TYR A 61 13.82 -5.86 2.97
C TYR A 61 14.33 -5.88 4.42
N ASP A 62 15.37 -5.08 4.69
CA ASP A 62 15.90 -4.87 6.03
C ASP A 62 14.99 -3.90 6.81
N PRO A 63 14.38 -4.29 7.93
CA PRO A 63 13.51 -3.41 8.71
C PRO A 63 14.25 -2.25 9.40
N TRP A 64 15.58 -2.25 9.41
CA TRP A 64 16.41 -1.24 10.07
C TRP A 64 17.15 -0.32 9.08
N ASP A 65 17.22 -0.69 7.79
CA ASP A 65 17.84 0.09 6.71
C ASP A 65 16.88 0.27 5.51
N ASN A 66 15.67 0.75 5.80
CA ASN A 66 14.58 0.96 4.84
C ASN A 66 14.22 2.44 4.63
N ALA A 67 15.09 3.36 5.07
CA ALA A 67 14.87 4.79 4.90
C ALA A 67 14.88 5.18 3.41
N PHE A 68 13.87 5.92 2.97
CA PHE A 68 13.84 6.52 1.64
C PHE A 68 15.00 7.50 1.49
N SER A 69 15.82 7.28 0.46
CA SER A 69 17.05 8.07 0.22
C SER A 69 16.84 9.33 -0.62
N GLY A 70 15.62 9.57 -1.10
CA GLY A 70 15.26 10.78 -1.85
C GLY A 70 14.68 11.89 -0.99
N ALA A 71 14.13 12.92 -1.64
CA ALA A 71 13.41 14.00 -0.98
C ALA A 71 11.90 13.86 -1.22
N ILE A 72 11.11 14.02 -0.15
CA ILE A 72 9.65 14.09 -0.21
C ILE A 72 9.26 15.56 -0.06
N ASP A 73 8.83 16.19 -1.14
CA ASP A 73 8.48 17.62 -1.15
C ASP A 73 7.11 17.89 -0.52
N LYS A 74 6.10 17.08 -0.85
CA LYS A 74 4.73 17.26 -0.36
C LYS A 74 3.95 15.96 -0.29
N ILE A 75 3.15 15.84 0.76
CA ILE A 75 2.11 14.82 0.91
C ILE A 75 0.77 15.53 1.03
N THR A 76 -0.22 15.05 0.29
CA THR A 76 -1.59 15.58 0.32
C THR A 76 -2.53 14.45 0.70
N ILE A 77 -3.27 14.62 1.79
CA ILE A 77 -4.31 13.70 2.23
C ILE A 77 -5.64 14.43 2.12
N GLU A 78 -6.52 13.92 1.26
CA GLU A 78 -7.88 14.43 1.10
C GLU A 78 -8.84 13.47 1.80
N LEU A 79 -9.54 13.98 2.81
CA LEU A 79 -10.56 13.24 3.54
C LEU A 79 -11.93 13.48 2.89
N LYS A 80 -12.79 12.47 2.90
CA LYS A 80 -14.19 12.56 2.47
C LYS A 80 -15.14 12.59 3.65
#